data_AF-A0A7C4RHG7-F1
#
_entry.id   AF-A0A7C4RHG7-F1
#
_cell.length_a   1.000
_cell.length_b   1.000
_cell.length_c   1.000
_cell.angle_alpha   90.00
_cell.angle_beta   90.00
_cell.angle_gamma   90.00
#
_symmetry.space_group_name_H-M   'P 1'
#
loop_
_entity.id
_entity.type
_entity.pdbx_description
1 polymer ?
#
loop_
_entity_poly.entity_id
_entity_poly.type
_entity_poly.pdbx_seq_one_letter_code
_entity_poly.pdbx_strand_id
1 'polypeptide(L)'
;MIHNGTVKAIVCVVGEKTKDSIITVLNKISPEIIYLICGEDQLENVVIITKTLKNIKHKLILVDYKNTEEVSQKIFVTFNYLSNRFSRDKIILDITDGNRLLCSLATAIACIFGVKIVTTIKEDGIEIIEVSNPFQKYALLLLSQAINLYAHNSFRSAHAIFEQIKERATEISLENISEVLSMLSKAYMAWDQFVYVGKGDKEGAYNILKELSKFLNKIGKFSKYAAQLKIKVDDNLRFLRSLLESSEGCRIMSPYLILDIFLNGERRFKEGSYNEAITRFYRCLEGCVQYRLLKYHSIDPSNPQLNGLKNEKISKVNWKNYST
;
A
#
# COMPACT_ATOMS: atom_id res chain seq x y z
N MET A 1 14.51 -19.56 9.38
CA MET A 1 15.86 -19.66 9.97
C MET A 1 16.52 -18.29 9.91
N ILE A 2 16.88 -17.72 11.07
CA ILE A 2 17.63 -16.46 11.15
C ILE A 2 19.08 -16.78 10.78
N HIS A 3 19.61 -16.19 9.70
CA HIS A 3 21.00 -16.40 9.28
C HIS A 3 21.95 -15.48 10.07
N ASN A 4 23.01 -16.08 10.63
CA ASN A 4 24.07 -15.36 11.34
C ASN A 4 24.60 -14.19 10.49
N GLY A 5 24.75 -13.00 11.11
CA GLY A 5 25.38 -11.82 10.49
C GLY A 5 24.45 -10.85 9.74
N THR A 6 23.15 -11.15 9.63
CA THR A 6 22.18 -10.24 8.97
C THR A 6 21.59 -9.20 9.92
N VAL A 7 21.46 -9.54 11.20
CA VAL A 7 20.83 -8.69 12.22
C VAL A 7 21.81 -7.61 12.69
N LYS A 8 21.37 -6.36 12.63
CA LYS A 8 22.18 -5.19 13.05
C LYS A 8 21.83 -4.76 14.47
N ALA A 9 20.56 -4.80 14.83
CA ALA A 9 20.09 -4.40 16.15
C ALA A 9 19.15 -5.44 16.75
N ILE A 10 19.30 -5.67 18.05
CA ILE A 10 18.32 -6.43 18.82
C ILE A 10 17.82 -5.58 19.98
N VAL A 11 16.52 -5.64 20.22
CA VAL A 11 15.86 -5.11 21.41
C VAL A 11 15.48 -6.31 22.26
N CYS A 12 16.07 -6.43 23.44
CA CYS A 12 15.80 -7.53 24.36
C CYS A 12 15.00 -7.00 25.55
N VAL A 13 13.87 -7.64 25.80
CA VAL A 13 13.17 -7.48 27.07
C VAL A 13 13.91 -8.32 28.11
N VAL A 14 14.24 -7.72 29.27
CA VAL A 14 14.97 -8.40 30.34
C VAL A 14 14.03 -8.63 31.52
N GLY A 15 13.97 -9.88 31.98
CA GLY A 15 13.18 -10.30 33.13
C GLY A 15 14.01 -11.07 34.15
N GLU A 16 13.31 -11.74 35.07
CA GLU A 16 13.91 -12.37 36.25
C GLU A 16 14.53 -13.74 35.98
N LYS A 17 14.05 -14.49 34.97
CA LYS A 17 14.10 -15.96 35.02
C LYS A 17 15.18 -16.60 34.16
N THR A 18 15.81 -15.88 33.25
CA THR A 18 16.49 -16.53 32.11
C THR A 18 17.59 -15.68 31.45
N LYS A 19 18.46 -15.06 32.26
CA LYS A 19 19.69 -14.39 31.77
C LYS A 19 20.52 -15.24 30.80
N ASP A 20 20.63 -16.54 31.05
CA ASP A 20 21.36 -17.48 30.20
C ASP A 20 20.70 -17.68 28.83
N SER A 21 19.36 -17.58 28.76
CA SER A 21 18.63 -17.65 27.51
C SER A 21 18.86 -16.41 26.67
N ILE A 22 18.83 -15.22 27.28
CA ILE A 22 19.18 -13.97 26.59
C ILE A 22 20.62 -14.04 26.06
N ILE A 23 21.58 -14.46 26.88
CA ILE A 23 22.99 -14.59 26.45
C ILE A 23 23.12 -15.58 25.28
N THR A 24 22.39 -16.69 25.33
CA THR A 24 22.36 -17.67 24.24
C THR A 24 21.81 -17.08 22.95
N VAL A 25 20.70 -16.35 23.03
CA VAL A 25 20.10 -15.63 21.90
C VAL A 25 21.10 -14.65 21.29
N LEU A 26 21.74 -13.84 22.14
CA LEU A 26 22.68 -12.82 21.72
C LEU A 26 23.95 -13.39 21.08
N ASN A 27 24.49 -14.49 21.63
CA ASN A 27 25.64 -15.18 21.02
C ASN A 27 25.27 -15.78 19.67
N LYS A 28 24.08 -16.40 19.55
CA LYS A 28 23.64 -17.02 18.29
C LYS A 28 23.34 -15.99 17.21
N ILE A 29 22.68 -14.88 17.55
CA ILE A 29 22.32 -13.81 16.59
C ILE A 29 23.52 -12.92 16.25
N SER A 30 24.40 -12.65 17.22
CA SER A 30 25.59 -11.78 17.09
C SER A 30 25.28 -10.39 16.48
N PRO A 31 24.41 -9.57 17.12
CA PRO A 31 24.03 -8.25 16.63
C PRO A 31 25.16 -7.21 16.81
N GLU A 32 25.12 -6.12 16.04
CA GLU A 32 26.08 -5.00 16.20
C GLU A 32 25.78 -4.13 17.43
N ILE A 33 24.50 -4.00 17.78
CA ILE A 33 24.04 -3.23 18.95
C ILE A 33 22.87 -3.91 19.65
N ILE A 34 22.88 -3.85 20.99
CA ILE A 34 21.86 -4.42 21.86
C ILE A 34 21.15 -3.30 22.61
N TYR A 35 19.82 -3.35 22.65
CA TYR A 35 19.00 -2.49 23.50
C TYR A 35 18.35 -3.36 24.56
N LEU A 36 18.73 -3.17 25.83
CA LEU A 36 18.20 -3.93 26.96
C LEU A 36 17.11 -3.09 27.62
N ILE A 37 15.86 -3.57 27.60
CA ILE A 37 14.71 -2.91 28.22
C ILE A 37 14.36 -3.63 29.52
N CYS A 38 14.38 -2.91 30.64
CA CYS A 38 14.13 -3.50 31.94
C CYS A 38 13.65 -2.47 32.97
N GLY A 39 13.04 -2.95 34.06
CA GLY A 39 12.80 -2.19 35.27
C GLY A 39 14.02 -2.13 36.18
N GLU A 40 13.96 -1.30 37.23
CA GLU A 40 15.05 -1.14 38.20
C GLU A 40 15.40 -2.44 38.92
N ASP A 41 14.39 -3.25 39.20
CA ASP A 41 14.48 -4.58 39.81
C ASP A 41 15.32 -5.58 38.99
N GLN A 42 15.52 -5.32 37.69
CA GLN A 42 16.24 -6.19 36.77
C GLN A 42 17.65 -5.68 36.40
N LEU A 43 18.13 -4.61 37.03
CA LEU A 43 19.44 -4.01 36.73
C LEU A 43 20.61 -4.98 36.96
N GLU A 44 20.53 -5.82 37.98
CA GLU A 44 21.56 -6.83 38.25
C GLU A 44 21.71 -7.81 37.08
N ASN A 45 20.59 -8.24 36.49
CA ASN A 45 20.59 -9.12 35.32
C ASN A 45 21.23 -8.43 34.10
N VAL A 46 20.92 -7.16 33.86
CA VAL A 46 21.56 -6.35 32.80
C VAL A 46 23.09 -6.29 32.99
N VAL A 47 23.55 -6.07 34.22
CA VAL A 47 25.00 -6.02 34.52
C VAL A 47 25.67 -7.37 34.23
N ILE A 48 25.03 -8.48 34.57
CA ILE A 48 25.57 -9.83 34.31
C ILE A 48 25.63 -10.09 32.80
N ILE A 49 24.56 -9.79 32.07
CA ILE A 49 24.48 -9.97 30.61
C ILE A 49 25.59 -9.16 29.92
N THR A 50 25.71 -7.87 30.25
CA THR A 50 26.69 -6.97 29.63
C THR A 50 28.14 -7.33 29.96
N LYS A 51 28.44 -7.81 31.17
CA LYS A 51 29.77 -8.34 31.54
C LYS A 51 30.14 -9.59 30.75
N THR A 52 29.16 -10.45 30.47
CA THR A 52 29.38 -11.71 29.76
C THR A 52 29.67 -11.49 28.28
N LEU A 53 28.93 -10.57 27.63
CA LEU A 53 28.98 -10.31 26.19
C LEU A 53 30.12 -9.35 25.76
N LYS A 54 31.29 -9.43 26.40
CA LYS A 54 32.44 -8.52 26.23
C LYS A 54 32.54 -7.88 24.83
N ASN A 55 32.66 -6.55 24.78
CA ASN A 55 32.88 -5.72 23.58
C ASN A 55 31.69 -5.53 22.62
N ILE A 56 30.45 -5.88 22.99
CA ILE A 56 29.27 -5.50 22.20
C ILE A 56 28.71 -4.15 22.66
N LYS A 57 28.39 -3.27 21.70
CA LYS A 57 27.71 -1.99 21.99
C LYS A 57 26.32 -2.28 22.54
N HIS A 58 26.01 -1.70 23.69
CA HIS A 58 24.70 -1.85 24.29
C HIS A 58 24.16 -0.51 24.78
N LYS A 59 22.83 -0.42 24.88
CA LYS A 59 22.11 0.66 25.54
C LYS A 59 21.09 0.07 26.49
N LEU A 60 20.98 0.69 27.66
CA LEU A 60 19.96 0.38 28.65
C LEU A 60 18.77 1.33 28.46
N ILE A 61 17.57 0.76 28.50
CA ILE A 61 16.31 1.49 28.55
C ILE A 61 15.63 1.07 29.87
N LEU A 62 15.80 1.91 30.87
CA LEU A 62 15.14 1.75 32.16
C LEU A 62 13.68 2.21 32.04
N VAL A 63 12.73 1.44 32.56
CA VAL A 63 11.29 1.77 32.53
C VAL A 63 10.64 1.58 33.91
N ASP A 64 9.64 2.40 34.24
CA ASP A 64 8.75 2.13 35.37
C ASP A 64 7.52 1.33 34.91
N TYR A 65 7.39 0.09 35.37
CA TYR A 65 6.27 -0.78 35.02
C TYR A 65 4.90 -0.23 35.46
N LYS A 66 4.86 0.68 36.44
CA LYS A 66 3.62 1.32 36.89
C LYS A 66 3.13 2.38 35.90
N ASN A 67 4.03 2.92 35.07
CA ASN A 67 3.71 3.91 34.07
C ASN A 67 3.72 3.29 32.66
N THR A 68 2.59 2.68 32.29
CA THR A 68 2.45 2.01 30.99
C THR A 68 2.65 2.97 29.80
N GLU A 69 2.27 4.23 29.93
CA GLU A 69 2.48 5.26 28.90
C GLU A 69 3.97 5.50 28.66
N GLU A 70 4.75 5.71 29.73
CA GLU A 70 6.19 5.87 29.65
C GLU A 70 6.87 4.64 29.03
N VAL A 71 6.48 3.45 29.46
CA VAL A 71 6.99 2.17 28.91
C VAL A 71 6.74 2.13 27.40
N SER A 72 5.50 2.36 26.98
CA SER A 72 5.13 2.38 25.56
C SER A 72 5.90 3.45 24.78
N GLN A 73 6.04 4.66 25.32
CA GLN A 73 6.75 5.75 24.66
C GLN A 73 8.24 5.43 24.48
N LYS A 74 8.91 4.91 25.51
CA LYS A 74 10.33 4.53 25.43
C LYS A 74 10.58 3.42 24.41
N ILE A 75 9.71 2.40 24.38
CA ILE A 75 9.77 1.33 23.39
C ILE A 75 9.55 1.88 21.97
N PHE A 76 8.53 2.73 21.79
CA PHE A 76 8.22 3.34 20.49
C PHE A 76 9.37 4.19 19.98
N VAL A 77 9.92 5.08 20.80
CA VAL A 77 11.08 5.92 20.44
C VAL A 77 12.28 5.06 20.06
N THR A 78 12.49 3.95 20.76
CA THR A 78 13.56 3.00 20.47
C THR A 78 13.40 2.37 19.09
N PHE A 79 12.23 1.80 18.79
CA PHE A 79 11.98 1.21 17.48
C PHE A 79 11.96 2.24 16.35
N ASN A 80 11.47 3.45 16.61
CA ASN A 80 11.51 4.55 15.65
C ASN A 80 12.96 4.94 15.33
N TYR A 81 13.81 5.12 16.35
CA TYR A 81 15.23 5.41 16.18
C TYR A 81 15.93 4.29 15.39
N LEU A 82 15.70 3.03 15.75
CA LEU A 82 16.31 1.89 15.08
C LEU A 82 15.84 1.76 13.64
N SER A 83 14.55 1.95 13.37
CA SER A 83 13.97 1.85 12.02
C SER A 83 14.42 2.97 11.09
N ASN A 84 14.84 4.12 11.64
CA ASN A 84 15.48 5.19 10.86
C ASN A 84 16.96 4.91 10.57
N ARG A 85 17.60 4.03 11.35
CA ARG A 85 19.03 3.72 11.24
C ARG A 85 19.32 2.44 10.47
N PHE A 86 18.45 1.44 10.59
CA PHE A 86 18.60 0.12 9.98
C PHE A 86 17.31 -0.26 9.27
N SER A 87 17.42 -1.07 8.23
CA SER A 87 16.25 -1.68 7.60
C SER A 87 15.55 -2.62 8.59
N ARG A 88 14.21 -2.68 8.55
CA ARG A 88 13.37 -3.38 9.53
C ARG A 88 13.70 -4.88 9.65
N ASP A 89 14.09 -5.50 8.55
CA ASP A 89 14.53 -6.90 8.46
C ASP A 89 15.82 -7.20 9.24
N LYS A 90 16.58 -6.15 9.60
CA LYS A 90 17.81 -6.22 10.39
C LYS A 90 17.62 -5.88 11.86
N ILE A 91 16.37 -5.64 12.27
CA ILE A 91 16.00 -5.36 13.66
C ILE A 91 15.19 -6.56 14.17
N ILE A 92 15.49 -7.00 15.39
CA ILE A 92 14.74 -8.07 16.05
C ILE A 92 14.32 -7.62 17.45
N LEU A 93 13.11 -7.98 17.85
CA LEU A 93 12.66 -7.97 19.24
C LEU A 93 12.80 -9.38 19.83
N ASP A 94 13.52 -9.50 20.92
CA ASP A 94 13.60 -10.69 21.75
C ASP A 94 12.71 -10.55 22.98
N ILE A 95 11.70 -11.41 23.08
CA ILE A 95 10.77 -11.51 24.22
C ILE A 95 10.96 -12.80 25.02
N THR A 96 12.13 -13.43 24.89
CA THR A 96 12.49 -14.67 25.59
C THR A 96 12.35 -14.55 27.10
N ASP A 97 12.75 -13.40 27.64
CA ASP A 97 12.61 -13.08 29.05
C ASP A 97 11.86 -11.76 29.18
N GLY A 98 11.26 -11.53 30.35
CA GLY A 98 10.55 -10.29 30.62
C GLY A 98 9.25 -10.44 31.38
N ASN A 99 8.88 -9.35 32.04
CA ASN A 99 7.53 -9.20 32.57
C ASN A 99 6.51 -9.25 31.41
N ARG A 100 5.38 -9.94 31.60
CA ARG A 100 4.29 -10.05 30.64
C ARG A 100 3.86 -8.69 30.07
N LEU A 101 3.74 -7.66 30.90
CA LEU A 101 3.39 -6.31 30.47
C LEU A 101 4.39 -5.78 29.46
N LEU A 102 5.68 -5.89 29.76
CA LEU A 102 6.74 -5.38 28.91
C LEU A 102 6.83 -6.18 27.60
N CYS A 103 6.73 -7.50 27.66
CA CYS A 103 6.67 -8.35 26.46
C CYS A 103 5.46 -7.99 25.59
N SER A 104 4.26 -7.79 26.18
CA SER A 104 3.06 -7.42 25.44
C SER A 104 3.17 -6.05 24.75
N LEU A 105 3.65 -5.02 25.47
CA LEU A 105 3.82 -3.68 24.90
C LEU A 105 4.92 -3.66 23.84
N ALA A 106 6.06 -4.32 24.09
CA ALA A 106 7.14 -4.44 23.13
C ALA A 106 6.68 -5.16 21.87
N THR A 107 5.96 -6.28 22.02
CA THR A 107 5.39 -7.05 20.90
C THR A 107 4.45 -6.17 20.09
N ALA A 108 3.46 -5.53 20.72
CA ALA A 108 2.48 -4.69 20.03
C ALA A 108 3.15 -3.55 19.25
N ILE A 109 4.15 -2.91 19.83
CA ILE A 109 4.87 -1.82 19.15
C ILE A 109 5.77 -2.37 18.04
N ALA A 110 6.50 -3.46 18.25
CA ALA A 110 7.29 -4.10 17.20
C ALA A 110 6.44 -4.48 15.98
N CYS A 111 5.20 -4.95 16.21
CA CYS A 111 4.22 -5.21 15.16
C CYS A 111 3.90 -3.96 14.33
N ILE A 112 3.71 -2.80 14.97
CA ILE A 112 3.45 -1.52 14.27
C ILE A 112 4.60 -1.16 13.33
N PHE A 113 5.84 -1.43 13.75
CA PHE A 113 7.05 -1.19 12.96
C PHE A 113 7.39 -2.31 11.97
N GLY A 114 6.66 -3.43 11.97
CA GLY A 114 6.98 -4.59 11.13
C GLY A 114 8.31 -5.27 11.49
N VAL A 115 8.69 -5.21 12.76
CA VAL A 115 9.93 -5.82 13.29
C VAL A 115 9.69 -7.30 13.61
N LYS A 116 10.67 -8.15 13.31
CA LYS A 116 10.61 -9.59 13.64
C LYS A 116 10.69 -9.80 15.14
N ILE A 117 9.90 -10.76 15.63
CA ILE A 117 9.77 -11.06 17.06
C ILE A 117 10.24 -12.49 17.28
N VAL A 118 11.10 -12.70 18.28
CA VAL A 118 11.66 -14.02 18.61
C VAL A 118 11.50 -14.33 20.08
N THR A 119 11.46 -15.62 20.39
CA THR A 119 11.51 -16.16 21.76
C THR A 119 12.28 -17.47 21.74
N THR A 120 12.71 -17.96 22.90
CA THR A 120 13.28 -19.31 23.01
C THR A 120 12.28 -20.33 23.55
N ILE A 121 12.41 -21.57 23.08
CA ILE A 121 11.81 -22.77 23.68
C ILE A 121 12.93 -23.68 24.23
N LYS A 122 12.61 -24.49 25.24
CA LYS A 122 13.57 -25.32 26.01
C LYS A 122 13.44 -26.84 25.78
N GLU A 123 12.68 -27.29 24.78
CA GLU A 123 12.57 -28.72 24.48
C GLU A 123 13.88 -29.18 23.79
N ASP A 124 14.73 -29.92 24.53
CA ASP A 124 16.04 -30.46 24.10
C ASP A 124 17.14 -29.45 23.75
N GLY A 125 17.11 -28.26 24.35
CA GLY A 125 18.09 -27.20 24.17
C GLY A 125 17.42 -25.84 24.00
N ILE A 126 18.20 -24.75 23.92
CA ILE A 126 17.66 -23.42 23.66
C ILE A 126 17.52 -23.24 22.15
N GLU A 127 16.31 -23.39 21.62
CA GLU A 127 15.98 -23.07 20.24
C GLU A 127 15.35 -21.68 20.14
N ILE A 128 15.76 -20.88 19.15
CA ILE A 128 15.17 -19.56 18.87
C ILE A 128 14.09 -19.75 17.82
N ILE A 129 12.85 -19.44 18.19
CA ILE A 129 11.70 -19.49 17.30
C ILE A 129 11.19 -18.08 17.01
N GLU A 130 10.65 -17.89 15.80
CA GLU A 130 9.98 -16.65 15.40
C GLU A 130 8.53 -16.69 15.91
N VAL A 131 8.11 -15.63 16.58
CA VAL A 131 6.74 -15.46 17.06
C VAL A 131 5.90 -14.91 15.91
N SER A 132 4.81 -15.61 15.57
CA SER A 132 3.88 -15.14 14.54
C SER A 132 3.42 -13.71 14.85
N ASN A 133 3.56 -12.80 13.89
CA ASN A 133 3.25 -11.40 14.09
C ASN A 133 1.71 -11.21 14.16
N PRO A 134 1.12 -10.79 15.30
CA PRO A 134 -0.31 -10.52 15.39
C PRO A 134 -0.81 -9.46 14.39
N PHE A 135 0.09 -8.63 13.86
CA PHE A 135 -0.21 -7.72 12.75
C PHE A 135 -0.80 -8.47 11.56
N GLN A 136 -0.53 -9.76 11.35
CA GLN A 136 -1.22 -10.54 10.31
C GLN A 136 -2.74 -10.49 10.48
N LYS A 137 -3.25 -10.62 11.72
CA LYS A 137 -4.69 -10.50 12.00
C LYS A 137 -5.20 -9.06 11.83
N TYR A 138 -4.40 -8.08 12.23
CA TYR A 138 -4.73 -6.67 12.00
C TYR A 138 -4.71 -6.28 10.50
N ALA A 139 -3.78 -6.86 9.74
CA ALA A 139 -3.67 -6.69 8.31
C ALA A 139 -4.89 -7.27 7.60
N LEU A 140 -5.48 -8.36 8.09
CA LEU A 140 -6.77 -8.86 7.58
C LEU A 140 -7.91 -7.86 7.79
N LEU A 141 -7.94 -7.15 8.93
CA LEU A 141 -8.92 -6.09 9.17
C LEU A 141 -8.71 -4.91 8.21
N LEU A 142 -7.47 -4.46 8.06
CA LEU A 142 -7.11 -3.40 7.09
C LEU A 142 -7.42 -3.82 5.65
N LEU A 143 -7.16 -5.08 5.30
CA LEU A 143 -7.44 -5.64 3.98
C LEU A 143 -8.95 -5.61 3.70
N SER A 144 -9.77 -6.03 4.67
CA SER A 144 -11.24 -5.95 4.58
C SER A 144 -11.71 -4.51 4.37
N GLN A 145 -11.18 -3.55 5.13
CA GLN A 145 -11.48 -2.13 4.96
C GLN A 145 -11.08 -1.62 3.57
N ALA A 146 -9.88 -1.95 3.11
CA ALA A 146 -9.37 -1.54 1.79
C ALA A 146 -10.18 -2.14 0.65
N ILE A 147 -10.60 -3.41 0.76
CA ILE A 147 -11.49 -4.07 -0.20
C ILE A 147 -12.85 -3.37 -0.24
N ASN A 148 -13.41 -3.00 0.92
CA ASN A 148 -14.67 -2.26 0.97
C ASN A 148 -14.55 -0.89 0.28
N LEU A 149 -13.47 -0.14 0.58
CA LEU A 149 -13.20 1.14 -0.09
C LEU A 149 -13.05 0.96 -1.61
N TYR A 150 -12.34 -0.07 -2.05
CA TYR A 150 -12.17 -0.39 -3.46
C TYR A 150 -13.53 -0.72 -4.13
N ALA A 151 -14.37 -1.50 -3.48
CA ALA A 151 -15.70 -1.86 -3.99
C ALA A 151 -16.63 -0.65 -4.14
N HIS A 152 -16.41 0.41 -3.35
CA HIS A 152 -17.11 1.71 -3.45
C HIS A 152 -16.32 2.74 -4.27
N ASN A 153 -15.45 2.30 -5.19
CA ASN A 153 -14.66 3.12 -6.10
C ASN A 153 -13.75 4.18 -5.42
N SER A 154 -13.51 4.05 -4.10
CA SER A 154 -12.60 4.90 -3.33
C SER A 154 -11.15 4.46 -3.53
N PHE A 155 -10.72 4.40 -4.80
CA PHE A 155 -9.46 3.79 -5.21
C PHE A 155 -8.22 4.42 -4.57
N ARG A 156 -8.23 5.75 -4.39
CA ARG A 156 -7.14 6.46 -3.71
C ARG A 156 -6.95 6.00 -2.27
N SER A 157 -8.04 5.89 -1.52
CA SER A 157 -8.02 5.46 -0.12
C SER A 157 -7.66 3.98 -0.01
N ALA A 158 -8.21 3.14 -0.89
CA ALA A 158 -7.86 1.73 -0.94
C ALA A 158 -6.36 1.52 -1.24
N HIS A 159 -5.81 2.24 -2.23
CA HIS A 159 -4.39 2.22 -2.56
C HIS A 159 -3.50 2.55 -1.36
N ALA A 160 -3.83 3.62 -0.62
CA ALA A 160 -3.05 4.03 0.55
C ALA A 160 -2.99 2.94 1.63
N ILE A 161 -4.09 2.24 1.89
CA ILE A 161 -4.12 1.14 2.87
C ILE A 161 -3.37 -0.08 2.33
N PHE A 162 -3.53 -0.45 1.05
CA PHE A 162 -2.79 -1.58 0.48
C PHE A 162 -1.26 -1.34 0.47
N GLU A 163 -0.80 -0.12 0.19
CA GLU A 163 0.62 0.24 0.33
C GLU A 163 1.09 0.11 1.79
N GLN A 164 0.29 0.58 2.75
CA GLN A 164 0.62 0.45 4.18
C GLN A 164 0.75 -1.02 4.60
N ILE A 165 -0.13 -1.89 4.13
CA ILE A 165 -0.05 -3.33 4.42
C ILE A 165 1.20 -3.91 3.75
N LYS A 166 1.45 -3.60 2.48
CA LYS A 166 2.62 -4.08 1.72
C LYS A 166 3.94 -3.72 2.43
N GLU A 167 4.10 -2.48 2.89
CA GLU A 167 5.31 -2.03 3.59
C GLU A 167 5.58 -2.71 4.94
N ARG A 168 4.55 -3.32 5.53
CA ARG A 168 4.60 -3.96 6.85
C ARG A 168 4.44 -5.48 6.79
N ALA A 169 4.19 -6.03 5.60
CA ALA A 169 4.02 -7.45 5.41
C ALA A 169 5.37 -8.16 5.63
N THR A 170 5.35 -9.19 6.46
CA THR A 170 6.50 -10.08 6.67
C THR A 170 6.35 -11.40 5.91
N GLU A 171 5.13 -11.72 5.46
CA GLU A 171 4.84 -12.89 4.63
C GLU A 171 4.76 -12.52 3.16
N ILE A 172 5.45 -13.31 2.32
CA ILE A 172 5.49 -13.15 0.87
C ILE A 172 4.08 -13.20 0.25
N SER A 173 3.16 -14.00 0.81
CA SER A 173 1.77 -14.09 0.36
C SER A 173 1.02 -12.76 0.55
N LEU A 174 1.10 -12.18 1.75
CA LEU A 174 0.43 -10.94 2.11
C LEU A 174 1.04 -9.74 1.35
N GLU A 175 2.37 -9.73 1.20
CA GLU A 175 3.09 -8.74 0.39
C GLU A 175 2.59 -8.75 -1.06
N ASN A 176 2.61 -9.91 -1.71
CA ASN A 176 2.15 -10.07 -3.09
C ASN A 176 0.68 -9.67 -3.28
N ILE A 177 -0.21 -10.10 -2.38
CA ILE A 177 -1.64 -9.75 -2.44
C ILE A 177 -1.82 -8.24 -2.32
N SER A 178 -1.13 -7.62 -1.36
CA SER A 178 -1.25 -6.18 -1.12
C SER A 178 -0.66 -5.37 -2.29
N GLU A 179 0.44 -5.84 -2.90
CA GLU A 179 1.00 -5.21 -4.09
C GLU A 179 0.05 -5.29 -5.29
N VAL A 180 -0.53 -6.45 -5.57
CA VAL A 180 -1.53 -6.63 -6.64
C VAL A 180 -2.71 -5.67 -6.45
N LEU A 181 -3.28 -5.63 -5.24
CA LEU A 181 -4.46 -4.79 -4.94
C LEU A 181 -4.11 -3.30 -4.94
N SER A 182 -2.91 -2.94 -4.50
CA SER A 182 -2.39 -1.58 -4.58
C SER A 182 -2.24 -1.11 -6.03
N MET A 183 -1.60 -1.91 -6.89
CA MET A 183 -1.44 -1.60 -8.31
C MET A 183 -2.80 -1.47 -9.02
N LEU A 184 -3.74 -2.37 -8.70
CA LEU A 184 -5.09 -2.33 -9.25
C LEU A 184 -5.81 -1.04 -8.85
N SER A 185 -5.77 -0.69 -7.56
CA SER A 185 -6.35 0.56 -7.05
C SER A 185 -5.73 1.79 -7.73
N LYS A 186 -4.40 1.81 -7.87
CA LYS A 186 -3.69 2.91 -8.54
C LYS A 186 -4.08 3.03 -10.02
N ALA A 187 -4.22 1.90 -10.73
CA ALA A 187 -4.65 1.89 -12.13
C ALA A 187 -6.06 2.42 -12.32
N TYR A 188 -7.03 1.97 -11.51
CA TYR A 188 -8.41 2.46 -11.61
C TYR A 188 -8.56 3.91 -11.14
N MET A 189 -7.76 4.35 -10.17
CA MET A 189 -7.68 5.78 -9.82
C MET A 189 -7.23 6.63 -11.01
N ALA A 190 -6.18 6.21 -11.72
CA ALA A 190 -5.69 6.92 -12.91
C ALA A 190 -6.72 6.91 -14.04
N TRP A 191 -7.35 5.75 -14.29
CA TRP A 191 -8.36 5.59 -15.34
C TRP A 191 -9.58 6.47 -15.06
N ASP A 192 -10.06 6.49 -13.82
CA ASP A 192 -11.22 7.28 -13.41
C ASP A 192 -10.98 8.80 -13.51
N GLN A 193 -9.72 9.23 -13.48
CA GLN A 193 -9.27 10.61 -13.74
C GLN A 193 -8.92 10.86 -15.21
N PHE A 194 -9.21 9.91 -16.11
CA PHE A 194 -8.87 9.95 -17.54
C PHE A 194 -7.35 10.05 -17.82
N VAL A 195 -6.52 9.60 -16.87
CA VAL A 195 -5.05 9.52 -17.01
C VAL A 195 -4.68 8.16 -17.60
N TYR A 196 -4.83 8.03 -18.92
CA TYR A 196 -4.62 6.75 -19.60
C TYR A 196 -3.14 6.35 -19.75
N VAL A 197 -2.25 7.28 -20.13
CA VAL A 197 -0.82 7.02 -20.42
C VAL A 197 0.15 7.80 -19.49
N GLY A 198 -0.31 8.89 -18.86
CA GLY A 198 0.47 9.68 -17.88
C GLY A 198 1.54 10.60 -18.50
N LYS A 199 1.95 11.66 -17.78
CA LYS A 199 3.13 12.48 -18.13
C LYS A 199 4.38 11.77 -17.61
N GLY A 200 4.83 10.76 -18.36
CA GLY A 200 5.85 9.80 -17.94
C GLY A 200 5.24 8.42 -17.78
N ASP A 201 5.87 7.41 -18.37
CA ASP A 201 5.32 6.07 -18.62
C ASP A 201 4.88 5.26 -17.38
N LYS A 202 4.89 5.81 -16.16
CA LYS A 202 4.66 5.05 -14.91
C LYS A 202 3.37 5.37 -14.17
N GLU A 203 2.62 6.38 -14.60
CA GLU A 203 1.42 6.85 -13.88
C GLU A 203 0.11 6.60 -14.61
N GLY A 204 0.17 6.33 -15.92
CA GLY A 204 -1.03 6.02 -16.72
C GLY A 204 -1.64 4.67 -16.38
N ALA A 205 -2.97 4.61 -16.38
CA ALA A 205 -3.74 3.39 -16.15
C ALA A 205 -3.27 2.22 -17.03
N TYR A 206 -3.00 2.47 -18.31
CA TYR A 206 -2.54 1.44 -19.25
C TYR A 206 -1.20 0.83 -18.83
N ASN A 207 -0.23 1.68 -18.46
CA ASN A 207 1.11 1.23 -18.09
C ASN A 207 1.11 0.50 -16.74
N ILE A 208 0.34 0.98 -15.77
CA ILE A 208 0.19 0.31 -14.47
C ILE A 208 -0.44 -1.08 -14.66
N LEU A 209 -1.51 -1.20 -15.46
CA LEU A 209 -2.14 -2.49 -15.75
C LEU A 209 -1.21 -3.42 -16.55
N LYS A 210 -0.36 -2.87 -17.41
CA LYS A 210 0.62 -3.65 -18.19
C LYS A 210 1.67 -4.27 -17.29
N GLU A 211 2.21 -3.50 -16.33
CA GLU A 211 3.12 -4.02 -15.32
C GLU A 211 2.41 -5.02 -14.39
N LEU A 212 1.16 -4.74 -14.00
CA LEU A 212 0.35 -5.68 -13.20
C LEU A 212 0.14 -7.00 -13.93
N SER A 213 -0.16 -6.99 -15.23
CA SER A 213 -0.33 -8.23 -16.01
C SER A 213 0.96 -9.05 -16.05
N LYS A 214 2.13 -8.41 -16.19
CA LYS A 214 3.43 -9.09 -16.12
C LYS A 214 3.65 -9.70 -14.74
N PHE A 215 3.31 -8.98 -13.67
CA PHE A 215 3.45 -9.47 -12.30
C PHE A 215 2.52 -10.65 -12.02
N LEU A 216 1.24 -10.54 -12.40
CA LEU A 216 0.24 -11.61 -12.34
C LEU A 216 0.66 -12.84 -13.16
N ASN A 217 1.39 -12.68 -14.27
CA ASN A 217 1.92 -13.81 -15.02
C ASN A 217 2.98 -14.60 -14.23
N LYS A 218 3.80 -13.91 -13.42
CA LYS A 218 4.82 -14.55 -12.57
C LYS A 218 4.16 -15.35 -11.44
N ILE A 219 3.19 -14.75 -10.74
CA ILE A 219 2.55 -15.38 -9.58
C ILE A 219 1.39 -16.33 -9.96
N GLY A 220 0.78 -16.16 -11.13
CA GLY A 220 -0.36 -16.94 -11.61
C GLY A 220 -0.06 -18.42 -11.85
N LYS A 221 1.23 -18.78 -11.97
CA LYS A 221 1.68 -20.18 -11.99
C LYS A 221 1.39 -20.92 -10.67
N PHE A 222 1.22 -20.17 -9.59
CA PHE A 222 1.07 -20.69 -8.23
C PHE A 222 -0.30 -20.34 -7.60
N SER A 223 -1.15 -19.59 -8.32
CA SER A 223 -2.47 -19.17 -7.81
C SER A 223 -3.51 -19.08 -8.93
N LYS A 224 -4.57 -19.89 -8.81
CA LYS A 224 -5.74 -19.87 -9.72
C LYS A 224 -6.44 -18.51 -9.73
N TYR A 225 -6.53 -17.85 -8.58
CA TYR A 225 -7.16 -16.53 -8.47
C TYR A 225 -6.34 -15.46 -9.20
N ALA A 226 -5.00 -15.51 -9.09
CA ALA A 226 -4.14 -14.59 -9.85
C ALA A 226 -4.25 -14.82 -11.36
N ALA A 227 -4.37 -16.08 -11.81
CA ALA A 227 -4.60 -16.40 -13.22
C ALA A 227 -5.96 -15.86 -13.72
N GLN A 228 -7.04 -16.00 -12.93
CA GLN A 228 -8.35 -15.45 -13.27
C GLN A 228 -8.34 -13.91 -13.31
N LEU A 229 -7.71 -13.27 -12.33
CA LEU A 229 -7.57 -11.82 -12.30
C LEU A 229 -6.77 -11.31 -13.49
N LYS A 230 -5.72 -12.04 -13.90
CA LYS A 230 -4.92 -11.70 -15.08
C LYS A 230 -5.78 -11.60 -16.34
N ILE A 231 -6.71 -12.53 -16.54
CA ILE A 231 -7.62 -12.49 -17.69
C ILE A 231 -8.41 -11.17 -17.70
N LYS A 232 -8.95 -10.76 -16.55
CA LYS A 232 -9.67 -9.48 -16.42
C LYS A 232 -8.78 -8.26 -16.62
N VAL A 233 -7.54 -8.29 -16.11
CA VAL A 233 -6.57 -7.22 -16.36
C VAL A 233 -6.20 -7.13 -17.85
N ASP A 234 -6.05 -8.27 -18.53
CA ASP A 234 -5.77 -8.32 -19.96
C ASP A 234 -6.97 -7.84 -20.80
N ASP A 235 -8.20 -8.11 -20.38
CA ASP A 235 -9.42 -7.58 -21.00
C ASP A 235 -9.43 -6.04 -20.94
N ASN A 236 -9.13 -5.49 -19.76
CA ASN A 236 -9.01 -4.04 -19.55
C ASN A 236 -7.88 -3.43 -20.40
N LEU A 237 -6.73 -4.09 -20.49
CA LEU A 237 -5.63 -3.66 -21.34
C LEU A 237 -6.02 -3.61 -22.82
N ARG A 238 -6.79 -4.59 -23.29
CA ARG A 238 -7.30 -4.58 -24.67
C ARG A 238 -8.28 -3.43 -24.88
N PHE A 239 -9.19 -3.18 -23.95
CA PHE A 239 -10.08 -2.03 -24.01
C PHE A 239 -9.31 -0.70 -24.06
N LEU A 240 -8.38 -0.47 -23.13
CA LEU A 240 -7.59 0.75 -23.08
C LEU A 240 -6.73 0.94 -24.33
N ARG A 241 -6.18 -0.14 -24.89
CA ARG A 241 -5.46 -0.08 -26.17
C ARG A 241 -6.39 0.36 -27.31
N SER A 242 -7.56 -0.27 -27.46
CA SER A 242 -8.53 0.12 -28.48
C SER A 242 -9.03 1.56 -28.29
N LEU A 243 -9.20 2.01 -27.05
CA LEU A 243 -9.51 3.40 -26.73
C LEU A 243 -8.41 4.34 -27.24
N LEU A 244 -7.15 4.09 -26.88
CA LEU A 244 -6.03 4.94 -27.27
C LEU A 244 -5.78 4.95 -28.78
N GLU A 245 -5.83 3.79 -29.44
CA GLU A 245 -5.64 3.68 -30.89
C GLU A 245 -6.75 4.41 -31.65
N SER A 246 -8.03 4.19 -31.28
CA SER A 246 -9.17 4.79 -31.97
C SER A 246 -9.35 6.28 -31.71
N SER A 247 -8.73 6.82 -30.66
CA SER A 247 -8.83 8.23 -30.26
C SER A 247 -7.55 9.02 -30.55
N GLU A 248 -6.58 8.43 -31.24
CA GLU A 248 -5.24 9.01 -31.46
C GLU A 248 -4.59 9.52 -30.17
N GLY A 249 -4.65 8.69 -29.11
CA GLY A 249 -4.19 9.08 -27.78
C GLY A 249 -5.06 10.16 -27.14
N CYS A 250 -6.39 10.05 -27.29
CA CYS A 250 -7.39 10.99 -26.78
C CYS A 250 -7.38 12.38 -27.45
N ARG A 251 -6.77 12.52 -28.63
CA ARG A 251 -6.81 13.75 -29.43
C ARG A 251 -8.13 13.91 -30.18
N ILE A 252 -8.74 12.80 -30.59
CA ILE A 252 -10.02 12.79 -31.31
C ILE A 252 -11.06 11.97 -30.55
N MET A 253 -12.33 12.30 -30.78
CA MET A 253 -13.43 11.53 -30.22
C MET A 253 -13.60 10.20 -30.96
N SER A 254 -13.71 9.12 -30.19
CA SER A 254 -13.94 7.77 -30.70
C SER A 254 -15.06 7.07 -29.91
N PRO A 255 -15.70 6.03 -30.48
CA PRO A 255 -16.74 5.29 -29.76
C PRO A 255 -16.26 4.71 -28.42
N TYR A 256 -15.00 4.27 -28.34
CA TYR A 256 -14.42 3.75 -27.10
C TYR A 256 -14.25 4.84 -26.04
N LEU A 257 -13.75 6.02 -26.43
CA LEU A 257 -13.58 7.14 -25.51
C LEU A 257 -14.94 7.67 -25.02
N ILE A 258 -15.92 7.78 -25.92
CA ILE A 258 -17.29 8.18 -25.58
C ILE A 258 -17.92 7.19 -24.59
N LEU A 259 -17.81 5.89 -24.87
CA LEU A 259 -18.32 4.84 -23.99
C LEU A 259 -17.66 4.89 -22.61
N ASP A 260 -16.34 5.11 -22.55
CA ASP A 260 -15.61 5.22 -21.28
C ASP A 260 -16.09 6.42 -20.45
N ILE A 261 -16.27 7.59 -21.08
CA ILE A 261 -16.82 8.79 -20.43
C ILE A 261 -18.24 8.54 -19.91
N PHE A 262 -19.08 7.87 -20.70
CA PHE A 262 -20.45 7.52 -20.31
C PHE A 262 -20.47 6.60 -19.08
N LEU A 263 -19.73 5.49 -19.13
CA LEU A 263 -19.67 4.52 -18.03
C LEU A 263 -19.08 5.15 -16.77
N ASN A 264 -18.13 6.08 -16.92
CA ASN A 264 -17.62 6.85 -15.79
C ASN A 264 -18.69 7.78 -15.20
N GLY A 265 -19.48 8.46 -16.04
CA GLY A 265 -20.64 9.24 -15.62
C GLY A 265 -21.67 8.42 -14.84
N GLU A 266 -22.00 7.21 -15.32
CA GLU A 266 -22.90 6.29 -14.60
C GLU A 266 -22.36 5.90 -13.21
N ARG A 267 -21.05 5.69 -13.11
CA ARG A 267 -20.40 5.36 -11.83
C ARG A 267 -20.53 6.51 -10.85
N ARG A 268 -20.22 7.74 -11.28
CA ARG A 268 -20.37 8.95 -10.46
C ARG A 268 -21.81 9.23 -10.06
N PHE A 269 -22.76 8.92 -10.93
CA PHE A 269 -24.18 9.01 -10.60
C PHE A 269 -24.57 8.04 -9.48
N LYS A 270 -24.14 6.77 -9.57
CA LYS A 270 -24.40 5.74 -8.54
C LYS A 270 -23.75 6.05 -7.19
N GLU A 271 -22.65 6.79 -7.19
CA GLU A 271 -21.96 7.28 -5.97
C GLU A 271 -22.64 8.50 -5.33
N GLY A 272 -23.64 9.10 -5.98
CA GLY A 272 -24.26 10.35 -5.52
C GLY A 272 -23.50 11.62 -5.91
N SER A 273 -22.42 11.51 -6.69
CA SER A 273 -21.64 12.64 -7.22
C SER A 273 -22.31 13.26 -8.45
N TYR A 274 -23.52 13.80 -8.29
CA TYR A 274 -24.36 14.22 -9.40
C TYR A 274 -23.73 15.31 -10.29
N ASN A 275 -23.03 16.29 -9.72
CA ASN A 275 -22.37 17.35 -10.49
C ASN A 275 -21.27 16.78 -11.41
N GLU A 276 -20.50 15.82 -10.91
CA GLU A 276 -19.46 15.13 -11.66
C GLU A 276 -20.02 14.23 -12.75
N ALA A 277 -21.15 13.57 -12.46
CA ALA A 277 -21.88 12.73 -13.40
C ALA A 277 -22.45 13.55 -14.57
N ILE A 278 -23.16 14.64 -14.26
CA ILE A 278 -23.75 15.55 -15.26
C ILE A 278 -22.67 16.10 -16.20
N THR A 279 -21.54 16.54 -15.65
CA THR A 279 -20.41 17.04 -16.45
C THR A 279 -19.92 15.99 -17.44
N ARG A 280 -19.81 14.72 -17.02
CA ARG A 280 -19.39 13.61 -17.88
C ARG A 280 -20.43 13.27 -18.93
N PHE A 281 -21.72 13.29 -18.59
CA PHE A 281 -22.79 13.06 -19.56
C PHE A 281 -22.86 14.17 -20.62
N TYR A 282 -22.66 15.43 -20.25
CA TYR A 282 -22.52 16.51 -21.24
C TYR A 282 -21.31 16.29 -22.14
N ARG A 283 -20.15 15.94 -21.58
CA ARG A 283 -18.95 15.65 -22.40
C ARG A 283 -19.16 14.44 -23.32
N CYS A 284 -19.89 13.42 -22.87
CA CYS A 284 -20.28 12.28 -23.69
C CYS A 284 -21.17 12.72 -24.86
N LEU A 285 -22.20 13.53 -24.61
CA LEU A 285 -23.10 14.03 -25.65
C LEU A 285 -22.34 14.88 -26.68
N GLU A 286 -21.49 15.78 -26.21
CA GLU A 286 -20.60 16.56 -27.06
C GLU A 286 -19.67 15.65 -27.88
N GLY A 287 -19.09 14.63 -27.25
CA GLY A 287 -18.25 13.64 -27.90
C GLY A 287 -18.97 12.90 -29.03
N CYS A 288 -20.24 12.53 -28.84
CA CYS A 288 -21.08 11.95 -29.89
C CYS A 288 -21.24 12.88 -31.08
N VAL A 289 -21.46 14.18 -30.84
CA VAL A 289 -21.58 15.18 -31.91
C VAL A 289 -20.24 15.35 -32.64
N GLN A 290 -19.14 15.50 -31.89
CA GLN A 290 -17.79 15.63 -32.43
C GLN A 290 -17.41 14.44 -33.32
N TYR A 291 -17.69 13.21 -32.86
CA TYR A 291 -17.45 12.01 -33.63
C TYR A 291 -18.30 11.95 -34.91
N ARG A 292 -19.58 12.34 -34.85
CA ARG A 292 -20.45 12.35 -36.04
C ARG A 292 -19.99 13.38 -37.08
N LEU A 293 -19.63 14.59 -36.65
CA LEU A 293 -19.11 15.64 -37.53
C LEU A 293 -17.84 15.20 -38.24
N LEU A 294 -16.89 14.63 -37.49
CA LEU A 294 -15.64 14.15 -38.07
C LEU A 294 -15.87 12.99 -39.04
N LYS A 295 -16.66 11.99 -38.62
CA LYS A 295 -16.84 10.75 -39.38
C LYS A 295 -17.72 10.88 -40.62
N TYR A 296 -18.82 11.63 -40.53
CA TYR A 296 -19.84 11.68 -41.60
C TYR A 296 -19.81 12.97 -42.40
N HIS A 297 -19.18 14.03 -41.87
CA HIS A 297 -19.14 15.33 -42.53
C HIS A 297 -17.71 15.83 -42.77
N SER A 298 -16.68 15.09 -42.33
CA SER A 298 -15.26 15.48 -42.42
C SER A 298 -14.98 16.87 -41.81
N ILE A 299 -15.79 17.27 -40.83
CA ILE A 299 -15.62 18.52 -40.09
C ILE A 299 -14.82 18.21 -38.84
N ASP A 300 -13.60 18.75 -38.75
CA ASP A 300 -12.84 18.75 -37.51
C ASP A 300 -13.44 19.78 -36.53
N PRO A 301 -14.06 19.35 -35.41
CA PRO A 301 -14.65 20.27 -34.44
C PRO A 301 -13.61 21.14 -33.73
N SER A 302 -12.33 20.73 -33.77
CA SER A 302 -11.20 21.48 -33.19
C SER A 302 -10.75 22.63 -34.10
N ASN A 303 -11.13 22.59 -35.38
CA ASN A 303 -10.81 23.62 -36.38
C ASN A 303 -11.94 23.76 -37.42
N PRO A 304 -13.13 24.24 -37.00
CA PRO A 304 -14.28 24.32 -37.89
C PRO A 304 -14.04 25.34 -39.01
N GLN A 305 -14.09 24.90 -40.26
CA GLN A 305 -14.05 25.81 -41.41
C GLN A 305 -15.40 26.55 -41.55
N LEU A 306 -15.48 27.74 -40.95
CA LEU A 306 -16.71 28.57 -40.93
C LEU A 306 -17.10 29.15 -42.30
N ASN A 307 -16.26 28.97 -43.32
CA ASN A 307 -16.47 29.56 -44.65
C ASN A 307 -17.72 29.02 -45.37
N GLY A 308 -18.21 27.83 -44.99
CA GLY A 308 -19.45 27.23 -45.49
C GLY A 308 -20.74 27.68 -44.78
N LEU A 309 -20.65 28.44 -43.67
CA LEU A 309 -21.83 28.96 -42.93
C LEU A 309 -22.33 30.31 -43.45
N LYS A 310 -21.70 30.86 -44.50
CA LYS A 310 -22.19 32.05 -45.19
C LYS A 310 -23.38 31.67 -46.07
N ASN A 311 -24.60 31.68 -45.51
CA ASN A 311 -25.85 32.14 -46.16
C ASN A 311 -27.17 31.64 -45.56
N GLU A 312 -27.20 31.02 -44.37
CA GLU A 312 -28.47 30.90 -43.66
C GLU A 312 -28.64 32.05 -42.68
N LYS A 313 -29.70 32.84 -42.89
CA LYS A 313 -30.13 33.95 -42.04
C LYS A 313 -30.14 33.50 -40.58
N ILE A 314 -29.08 33.81 -39.85
CA ILE A 314 -29.12 33.87 -38.38
C ILE A 314 -30.01 35.07 -38.07
N SER A 315 -31.32 34.85 -38.05
CA SER A 315 -32.27 35.78 -37.46
C SER A 315 -31.81 36.00 -36.03
N LYS A 316 -31.36 37.22 -35.74
CA LYS A 316 -30.93 37.67 -34.41
C LYS A 316 -31.94 37.18 -33.37
N VAL A 317 -31.57 36.16 -32.59
CA VAL A 317 -32.32 35.78 -31.40
C VAL A 317 -32.27 37.00 -30.47
N ASN A 318 -33.42 37.63 -30.24
CA ASN A 318 -33.53 38.81 -29.41
C ASN A 318 -33.58 38.34 -27.95
N TRP A 319 -32.41 38.27 -27.30
CA TRP A 319 -32.23 37.81 -25.92
C TRP A 319 -32.87 38.72 -24.85
N LYS A 320 -33.61 39.76 -25.23
CA LYS A 320 -34.26 40.70 -24.29
C LYS A 320 -35.47 40.13 -23.52
N ASN A 321 -35.92 38.91 -23.82
CA ASN A 321 -37.14 38.36 -23.21
C ASN A 321 -36.90 37.31 -22.12
N TYR A 322 -35.67 37.09 -21.67
CA TYR A 322 -35.35 36.11 -20.61
C TYR A 322 -34.63 36.73 -19.41
N SER A 323 -35.06 37.92 -19.00
CA SER A 323 -34.78 38.46 -17.67
C SER A 323 -36.11 38.73 -16.95
N THR A 324 -36.55 37.73 -16.20
CA THR A 324 -37.45 37.88 -15.04
C THR A 324 -37.01 36.89 -14.00
#